data_AF-A0A915HSV7-F1
#
_entry.id   AF-A0A915HSV7-F1
#
_cell.length_a   1.000
_cell.length_b   1.000
_cell.length_c   1.000
_cell.angle_alpha   90.00
_cell.angle_beta   90.00
_cell.angle_gamma   90.00
#
_symmetry.space_group_name_H-M   'P 1'
#
loop_
_entity.id
_entity.type
_entity.pdbx_description
1 polymer ?
#
loop_
_entity_poly.entity_id
_entity_poly.type
_entity_poly.pdbx_seq_one_letter_code
_entity_poly.pdbx_strand_id
1 'polypeptide(L)'
;MREPERTPAHMGYTGFSPIMSHESASLINNDIPVISLKSLISCDDPDCPNWRVMADQIDQALSSFTCFFIVDHGIEDELCKKVLKDLTTFFEKPVKEKLIYELKKSNNILI
;
A
#
# COMPACT_ATOMS: atom_id res chain seq x y z
N MET A 1 17.67 -43.98 -11.29
CA MET A 1 18.08 -42.63 -10.85
C MET A 1 16.84 -41.96 -10.30
N ARG A 2 16.83 -41.65 -9.00
CA ARG A 2 15.70 -41.09 -8.25
C ARG A 2 15.99 -39.60 -8.10
N GLU A 3 15.09 -38.72 -8.53
CA GLU A 3 15.26 -37.28 -8.37
C GLU A 3 15.38 -36.91 -6.88
N PRO A 4 16.23 -35.94 -6.50
CA PRO A 4 16.29 -35.49 -5.11
C PRO A 4 15.06 -34.65 -4.78
N GLU A 5 14.37 -35.03 -3.69
CA GLU A 5 13.26 -34.26 -3.13
C GLU A 5 13.71 -32.83 -2.80
N ARG A 6 13.03 -31.84 -3.39
CA ARG A 6 13.14 -30.45 -2.95
C ARG A 6 12.41 -30.32 -1.62
N THR A 7 13.18 -30.19 -0.54
CA THR A 7 12.71 -29.78 0.78
C THR A 7 11.88 -28.50 0.67
N PRO A 8 10.68 -28.43 1.27
CA PRO A 8 9.85 -27.23 1.22
C PRO A 8 10.51 -26.16 2.08
N ALA A 9 10.75 -24.99 1.48
CA ALA A 9 11.20 -23.81 2.20
C ALA A 9 10.18 -23.50 3.31
N HIS A 10 10.60 -23.64 4.57
CA HIS A 10 9.94 -23.02 5.71
C HIS A 10 10.10 -21.51 5.55
N MET A 11 9.24 -20.91 4.75
CA MET A 11 9.12 -19.47 4.65
C MET A 11 8.20 -19.04 5.77
N GLY A 12 8.79 -18.79 6.95
CA GLY A 12 8.14 -18.03 7.99
C GLY A 12 7.74 -16.69 7.38
N TYR A 13 6.45 -16.47 7.20
CA TYR A 13 5.91 -15.17 6.86
C TYR A 13 6.09 -14.27 8.08
N THR A 14 7.28 -13.68 8.21
CA THR A 14 7.44 -12.46 9.00
C THR A 14 6.65 -11.40 8.27
N GLY A 15 5.62 -10.85 8.92
CA GLY A 15 4.67 -9.92 8.32
C GLY A 15 5.34 -8.86 7.46
N PHE A 16 4.66 -8.47 6.37
CA PHE A 16 5.02 -7.43 5.40
C PHE A 16 6.28 -6.64 5.80
N SER A 17 7.45 -7.22 5.51
CA SER A 17 8.65 -6.42 5.40
C SER A 17 8.50 -5.69 4.07
N PRO A 18 8.53 -4.35 4.04
CA PRO A 18 8.54 -3.62 2.78
C PRO A 18 9.68 -4.21 1.93
N ILE A 19 9.39 -4.57 0.69
CA ILE A 19 10.43 -4.87 -0.30
C ILE A 19 11.06 -3.52 -0.66
N MET A 20 11.83 -2.96 0.27
CA MET A 20 12.77 -1.90 0.02
C MET A 20 14.14 -2.56 0.03
N SER A 21 14.85 -2.46 -1.09
CA SER A 21 16.27 -2.77 -1.15
C SER A 21 16.99 -2.11 0.04
N HIS A 22 17.97 -2.82 0.64
CA HIS A 22 18.74 -2.33 1.79
C HIS A 22 19.37 -0.94 1.56
N GLU A 23 19.57 -0.54 0.30
CA GLU A 23 20.07 0.77 -0.12
C GLU A 23 19.05 1.91 0.13
N SER A 24 17.75 1.61 0.06
CA SER A 24 16.64 2.57 0.20
C SER A 24 16.19 2.80 1.65
N ALA A 25 16.55 1.89 2.57
CA ALA A 25 16.18 2.01 3.98
C ALA A 25 16.89 3.17 4.70
N SER A 26 17.95 3.73 4.09
CA SER A 26 18.61 4.96 4.55
C SER A 26 17.90 6.25 4.10
N LEU A 27 16.90 6.17 3.21
CA LEU A 27 16.14 7.31 2.68
C LEU A 27 14.77 7.49 3.33
N ILE A 28 14.34 6.59 4.22
CA ILE A 28 13.26 6.89 5.17
C ILE A 28 13.82 7.83 6.24
N ASN A 29 14.16 9.06 5.80
CA ASN A 29 14.22 10.20 6.70
C ASN A 29 12.87 10.26 7.43
N ASN A 30 12.90 10.61 8.72
CA ASN A 30 11.70 10.89 9.50
C ASN A 30 10.92 12.13 8.99
N ASP A 31 11.19 12.59 7.78
CA ASP A 31 10.70 13.81 7.16
C ASP A 31 9.62 13.54 6.09
N ILE A 32 9.22 12.28 5.85
CA ILE A 32 8.12 11.99 4.89
C ILE A 32 6.87 12.75 5.36
N PRO A 33 6.29 13.64 4.52
CA PRO A 33 5.18 14.48 4.93
C PRO A 33 3.96 13.65 5.35
N VAL A 34 3.28 14.11 6.41
CA VAL A 34 2.00 13.57 6.86
C VAL A 34 0.94 14.64 6.63
N ILE A 35 -0.07 14.33 5.83
CA ILE A 35 -1.16 15.25 5.45
C ILE A 35 -2.46 14.76 6.08
N SER A 36 -3.14 15.63 6.84
CA SER A 36 -4.43 15.34 7.46
C SER A 36 -5.59 15.78 6.56
N LEU A 37 -6.60 14.92 6.39
CA LEU A 37 -7.83 15.25 5.65
C LEU A 37 -8.94 15.81 6.54
N LYS A 38 -8.70 15.98 7.84
CA LYS A 38 -9.72 16.38 8.81
C LYS A 38 -10.43 17.69 8.42
N SER A 39 -9.67 18.66 7.91
CA SER A 39 -10.20 19.97 7.52
C SER A 39 -11.16 19.90 6.33
N LEU A 40 -11.01 18.90 5.46
CA LEU A 40 -11.95 18.65 4.37
C LEU A 40 -13.23 18.01 4.85
N ILE A 41 -13.10 16.98 5.69
CA ILE A 41 -14.23 16.18 6.16
C ILE A 41 -15.12 16.99 7.11
N SER A 42 -14.54 17.98 7.82
CA SER A 42 -15.26 18.79 8.80
C SER A 42 -15.89 20.06 8.22
N CYS A 43 -15.71 20.36 6.92
CA CYS A 43 -16.25 21.58 6.30
C CYS A 43 -17.39 21.25 5.34
N ASP A 44 -18.63 21.53 5.76
CA ASP A 44 -19.83 21.32 4.93
C ASP A 44 -20.09 22.49 3.94
N ASP A 45 -19.29 23.56 4.04
CA ASP A 45 -19.39 24.72 3.16
C ASP A 45 -18.62 24.47 1.85
N PRO A 46 -19.29 24.46 0.68
CA PRO A 46 -18.63 24.25 -0.62
C PRO A 46 -17.65 25.37 -1.00
N ASP A 47 -17.78 26.56 -0.43
CA ASP A 47 -16.88 27.70 -0.67
C ASP A 47 -15.68 27.72 0.31
N CYS A 48 -15.61 26.75 1.22
CA CYS A 48 -14.54 26.59 2.18
C CYS A 48 -13.19 26.34 1.48
N PRO A 49 -12.16 27.18 1.71
CA PRO A 49 -10.88 27.09 0.99
C PRO A 49 -9.99 25.93 1.44
N ASN A 50 -10.46 25.06 2.35
CA ASN A 50 -9.67 23.98 2.95
C ASN A 50 -9.09 23.01 1.90
N TRP A 51 -9.80 22.81 0.79
CA TRP A 51 -9.29 21.99 -0.31
C TRP A 51 -8.09 22.61 -1.02
N ARG A 52 -8.00 23.95 -1.09
CA ARG A 52 -6.84 24.64 -1.67
C ARG A 52 -5.62 24.47 -0.79
N VAL A 53 -5.79 24.65 0.52
CA VAL A 53 -4.70 24.47 1.51
C VAL A 53 -4.14 23.05 1.43
N MET A 54 -5.03 22.05 1.34
CA MET A 54 -4.62 20.66 1.22
C MET A 54 -3.99 20.34 -0.15
N ALA A 55 -4.49 20.93 -1.24
CA ALA A 55 -3.85 20.81 -2.56
C ALA A 55 -2.42 21.39 -2.55
N ASP A 56 -2.21 22.54 -1.92
CA ASP A 56 -0.88 23.15 -1.78
C ASP A 56 0.07 22.28 -0.94
N GLN A 57 -0.43 21.63 0.12
CA GLN A 57 0.35 20.68 0.91
C GLN A 57 0.76 19.44 0.11
N ILE A 58 -0.14 18.91 -0.73
CA ILE A 58 0.16 17.79 -1.62
C ILE A 58 1.21 18.20 -2.65
N ASP A 59 1.06 19.37 -3.27
CA ASP A 59 2.00 19.87 -4.27
C ASP A 59 3.40 20.09 -3.67
N GLN A 60 3.49 20.67 -2.47
CA GLN A 60 4.74 20.83 -1.74
C GLN A 60 5.36 19.48 -1.37
N ALA A 61 4.54 18.53 -0.89
CA ALA A 61 5.01 17.19 -0.55
C ALA A 61 5.56 16.48 -1.77
N LEU A 62 4.88 16.52 -2.93
CA LEU A 62 5.33 15.92 -4.19
C LEU A 62 6.54 16.62 -4.83
N SER A 63 6.71 17.91 -4.55
CA SER A 63 7.87 18.67 -5.02
C SER A 63 9.14 18.36 -4.23
N SER A 64 9.00 17.99 -2.95
CA SER A 64 10.13 17.75 -2.05
C SER A 64 10.39 16.25 -1.79
N PHE A 65 9.34 15.45 -1.86
CA PHE A 65 9.32 14.00 -1.65
C PHE A 65 8.54 13.32 -2.77
N THR A 66 8.82 12.06 -3.05
CA THR A 66 8.02 11.29 -4.03
C THR A 66 6.79 10.64 -3.41
N CYS A 67 6.60 10.77 -2.09
CA CYS A 67 5.51 10.17 -1.33
C CYS A 67 5.17 10.99 -0.09
N PHE A 68 3.99 10.71 0.46
CA PHE A 68 3.49 11.27 1.72
C PHE A 68 2.52 10.28 2.35
N PHE A 69 2.30 10.41 3.66
CA PHE A 69 1.26 9.69 4.39
C PHE A 69 0.00 10.55 4.47
N ILE A 70 -1.17 9.89 4.43
CA ILE A 70 -2.47 10.53 4.67
C ILE A 70 -3.01 10.03 6.01
N VAL A 71 -3.48 10.95 6.86
CA VAL A 71 -4.18 10.67 8.12
C VAL A 71 -5.55 11.36 8.11
N ASP A 72 -6.41 11.00 9.08
CA ASP A 72 -7.79 11.50 9.17
C ASP A 72 -8.57 11.31 7.85
N HIS A 73 -8.29 10.25 7.10
CA HIS A 73 -8.83 9.99 5.76
C HIS A 73 -10.33 9.62 5.72
N GLY A 74 -10.99 9.55 6.86
CA GLY A 74 -12.41 9.19 6.97
C GLY A 74 -12.73 7.70 6.83
N ILE A 75 -11.77 6.87 6.40
CA ILE A 75 -11.90 5.40 6.44
C ILE A 75 -11.87 4.91 7.90
N GLU A 76 -12.85 4.08 8.26
CA GLU A 76 -12.97 3.48 9.60
C GLU A 76 -11.83 2.50 9.89
N ASP A 77 -11.23 2.58 11.08
CA ASP A 77 -10.14 1.69 11.51
C ASP A 77 -10.52 0.22 11.48
N GLU A 78 -11.76 -0.13 11.85
CA GLU A 78 -12.25 -1.51 11.83
C GLU A 78 -12.34 -2.06 10.39
N LEU A 79 -12.66 -1.21 9.41
CA LEU A 79 -12.62 -1.59 8.00
C LEU A 79 -11.19 -1.87 7.56
N CYS A 80 -10.24 -1.01 7.92
CA CYS A 80 -8.81 -1.23 7.62
C CYS A 80 -8.30 -2.55 8.23
N LYS A 81 -8.64 -2.83 9.49
CA LYS A 81 -8.28 -4.08 10.17
C LYS A 81 -8.90 -5.30 9.49
N LYS A 82 -10.19 -5.21 9.12
CA LYS A 82 -10.88 -6.29 8.40
C LYS A 82 -10.22 -6.57 7.04
N VAL A 83 -9.94 -5.53 6.25
CA VAL A 83 -9.25 -5.68 4.96
C VAL A 83 -7.89 -6.34 5.14
N LEU A 84 -7.10 -5.88 6.12
CA LEU A 84 -5.78 -6.48 6.40
C LEU A 84 -5.90 -7.95 6.81
N LYS A 85 -6.90 -8.30 7.62
CA LYS A 85 -7.18 -9.68 8.02
C LYS A 85 -7.59 -10.55 6.83
N ASP A 86 -8.49 -10.05 5.98
CA ASP A 86 -8.97 -10.79 4.80
C ASP A 86 -7.81 -11.02 3.81
N LEU A 87 -6.96 -10.01 3.60
CA LEU A 87 -5.73 -10.14 2.80
C LEU A 87 -4.76 -11.16 3.40
N THR A 88 -4.50 -11.08 4.70
CA THR A 88 -3.61 -12.04 5.40
C THR A 88 -4.12 -13.47 5.22
N THR A 89 -5.42 -13.68 5.46
CA THR A 89 -6.09 -14.99 5.29
C THR A 89 -5.97 -15.49 3.86
N PHE A 90 -6.08 -14.62 2.87
CA PHE A 90 -5.90 -14.98 1.46
C PHE A 90 -4.44 -15.38 1.16
N PHE A 91 -3.46 -14.62 1.62
CA PHE A 91 -2.05 -14.89 1.35
C PHE A 91 -1.51 -16.12 2.08
N GLU A 92 -2.12 -16.53 3.19
CA GLU A 92 -1.86 -17.79 3.90
C GLU A 92 -2.33 -19.03 3.12
N LYS A 93 -3.22 -18.89 2.13
CA LYS A 93 -3.65 -20.01 1.29
C LYS A 93 -2.49 -20.59 0.45
N PRO A 94 -2.54 -21.89 0.12
CA PRO A 94 -1.57 -22.51 -0.78
C PRO A 94 -1.43 -21.77 -2.10
N VAL A 95 -0.22 -21.72 -2.65
CA VAL A 95 0.07 -21.05 -3.93
C VAL A 95 -0.88 -21.51 -5.04
N LYS A 96 -1.17 -22.82 -5.13
CA LYS A 96 -2.10 -23.37 -6.12
C LYS A 96 -3.49 -22.73 -6.07
N GLU A 97 -3.99 -22.41 -4.87
CA GLU A 97 -5.27 -21.72 -4.68
C GLU A 97 -5.18 -20.24 -5.05
N LYS A 98 -4.02 -19.60 -4.91
CA LYS A 98 -3.83 -18.18 -5.29
C LYS A 98 -3.67 -18.02 -6.81
N LEU A 99 -3.01 -18.99 -7.47
CA LEU A 99 -2.75 -18.94 -8.92
C LEU A 99 -4.00 -19.00 -9.79
N ILE A 100 -5.14 -19.46 -9.26
CA ILE A 100 -6.40 -19.45 -10.01
C ILE A 100 -6.88 -18.03 -10.34
N TYR A 101 -6.37 -17.03 -9.61
CA TYR A 101 -6.68 -15.61 -9.79
C TYR A 101 -5.61 -14.87 -10.62
N GLU A 102 -4.63 -15.56 -11.21
CA GLU A 102 -3.69 -14.92 -12.13
C GLU A 102 -4.43 -14.34 -13.33
N LEU A 103 -4.24 -13.04 -13.57
CA LEU A 103 -4.67 -12.39 -14.80
C LEU A 103 -4.03 -13.14 -15.98
N LYS A 104 -4.84 -13.83 -16.77
CA LYS A 104 -4.41 -14.30 -18.08
C LYS A 104 -3.95 -13.07 -18.86
N LYS A 105 -2.66 -12.98 -19.15
CA LYS A 105 -2.10 -11.93 -20.00
C LYS A 105 -2.81 -12.03 -21.36
N SER A 106 -3.73 -11.12 -21.64
CA SER A 106 -4.31 -10.97 -22.97
C SER A 106 -3.19 -10.46 -23.88
N ASN A 107 -2.55 -11.33 -24.65
CA ASN A 107 -1.64 -10.92 -25.72
C ASN A 107 -2.46 -10.22 -26.80
N ASN A 108 -2.62 -8.89 -26.74
CA ASN A 108 -3.04 -8.04 -27.86
C ASN A 108 -2.75 -6.56 -27.56
N ILE A 109 -1.53 -6.12 -27.81
CA ILE A 109 -1.24 -4.74 -28.24
C ILE A 109 -0.19 -4.87 -29.36
N LEU A 110 -0.68 -4.94 -30.61
CA LEU A 110 0.06 -4.42 -31.76
C LEU A 110 -0.17 -2.92 -31.74
N ILE A 111 0.94 -2.18 -31.68
CA ILE A 111 1.03 -0.72 -31.79
C ILE A 111 0.67 -0.33 -33.22
#